data_AF-A0AAV9GF24-F1
#
_entry.id   AF-A0AAV9GF24-F1
#
_cell.length_a   1.000
_cell.length_b   1.000
_cell.length_c   1.000
_cell.angle_alpha   90.00
_cell.angle_beta   90.00
_cell.angle_gamma   90.00
#
_symmetry.space_group_name_H-M   'P 1'
#
loop_
_entity.id
_entity.type
_entity.pdbx_description
1 polymer ?
#
loop_
_entity_poly.entity_id
_entity_poly.type
_entity_poly.pdbx_seq_one_letter_code
_entity_poly.pdbx_strand_id
1 'polypeptide(L)'
;MPSFQVLSDLHLEKYSRYGRFKITATAPYLALLGDIGCVQQDAQKGIFRGMLLRLLSQYKAIIYVPGNHEPHNTTWPAVMEWLRTLAKDVDSLRKQGEHIGQFIPLNRGRYDIEEGGRCVTILGCTLFSWIPPNKKKAVSEQIKDFRKIKGTEKGSRWTVDDHLEEFCKSVCWLNAEVQKAEAEGREVAIFSHHSPTTDDRAVEEKYRGDELTSAYSTDLSAHRCWKSRTVKLWAFGHTHYNCDYVDEFGKRIFTNQKGYVMVGDSKGYDPAKVVEF
;
A
#
# COMPACT_ATOMS: atom_id res chain seq x y z
N MET A 1 1.18 -16.09 16.08
CA MET A 1 0.34 -15.04 15.47
C MET A 1 1.05 -14.61 14.19
N PRO A 2 0.33 -14.24 13.12
CA PRO A 2 1.00 -13.76 11.92
C PRO A 2 1.77 -12.47 12.26
N SER A 3 2.99 -12.37 11.74
CA SER A 3 3.81 -11.17 11.86
C SER A 3 4.26 -10.69 10.50
N PHE A 4 4.36 -9.37 10.35
CA PHE A 4 4.61 -8.71 9.09
C PHE A 4 5.86 -7.86 9.18
N GLN A 5 6.81 -8.09 8.28
CA GLN A 5 7.83 -7.10 7.98
C GLN A 5 7.19 -6.08 7.03
N VAL A 6 7.06 -4.83 7.47
CA VAL A 6 6.28 -3.81 6.74
C VAL A 6 7.24 -2.81 6.12
N LEU A 7 7.13 -2.57 4.81
CA LEU A 7 7.92 -1.57 4.09
C LEU A 7 7.02 -0.82 3.09
N SER A 8 7.28 0.47 2.89
CA SER A 8 6.65 1.26 1.83
C SER A 8 7.57 2.38 1.36
N ASP A 9 7.17 3.04 0.28
CA ASP A 9 7.82 4.27 -0.20
C ASP A 9 9.32 4.06 -0.44
N LEU A 10 9.68 2.90 -1.01
CA LEU A 10 11.07 2.53 -1.29
C LEU A 10 11.62 3.28 -2.51
N HIS A 11 10.74 3.68 -3.43
CA HIS A 11 11.03 4.45 -4.65
C HIS A 11 12.21 3.87 -5.45
N LEU A 12 12.24 2.54 -5.62
CA LEU A 12 13.40 1.84 -6.21
C LEU A 12 13.60 2.12 -7.70
N GLU A 13 12.58 2.67 -8.38
CA GLU A 13 12.69 3.19 -9.74
C GLU A 13 13.65 4.38 -9.82
N LYS A 14 13.82 5.10 -8.70
CA LYS A 14 14.83 6.15 -8.59
C LYS A 14 16.21 5.49 -8.55
N TYR A 15 17.02 5.78 -9.56
CA TYR A 15 18.40 5.28 -9.69
C TYR A 15 18.53 3.77 -9.93
N SER A 16 17.50 3.12 -10.49
CA SER A 16 17.54 1.70 -10.90
C SER A 16 18.00 0.75 -9.80
N ARG A 17 17.50 0.95 -8.57
CA ARG A 17 18.00 0.26 -7.37
C ARG A 17 17.43 -1.14 -7.18
N TYR A 18 16.47 -1.56 -8.00
CA TYR A 18 15.86 -2.90 -7.93
C TYR A 18 16.88 -4.05 -7.86
N GLY A 19 17.95 -4.00 -8.65
CA GLY A 19 18.97 -5.07 -8.69
C GLY A 19 19.83 -5.16 -7.42
N ARG A 20 19.94 -4.05 -6.67
CA ARG A 20 20.79 -3.92 -5.48
C ARG A 20 19.99 -3.94 -4.18
N PHE A 21 18.67 -3.81 -4.26
CA PHE A 21 17.80 -3.86 -3.09
C PHE A 21 17.86 -5.25 -2.46
N LYS A 22 18.24 -5.26 -1.17
CA LYS A 22 18.34 -6.45 -0.34
C LYS A 22 17.80 -6.09 1.03
N ILE A 23 16.98 -6.97 1.56
CA ILE A 23 16.53 -6.98 2.96
C ILE A 23 16.64 -8.39 3.46
N THR A 24 16.85 -8.55 4.76
CA THR A 24 16.79 -9.83 5.44
C THR A 24 15.37 -10.05 5.93
N ALA A 25 14.83 -11.25 5.74
CA ALA A 25 13.54 -11.61 6.31
C ALA A 25 13.62 -11.61 7.84
N THR A 26 12.71 -10.86 8.46
CA THR A 26 12.56 -10.73 9.93
C THR A 26 11.19 -11.19 10.41
N ALA A 27 10.28 -11.49 9.47
CA ALA A 27 8.97 -12.06 9.71
C ALA A 27 8.58 -13.03 8.58
N PRO A 28 7.59 -13.92 8.77
CA PRO A 28 7.14 -14.84 7.73
C PRO A 28 6.48 -14.14 6.53
N TYR A 29 5.83 -13.00 6.76
CA TYR A 29 5.11 -12.23 5.74
C TYR A 29 5.79 -10.89 5.50
N LEU A 30 5.95 -10.50 4.23
CA LEU A 30 6.39 -9.17 3.85
C LEU A 30 5.19 -8.37 3.35
N ALA A 31 4.90 -7.23 3.98
CA ALA A 31 3.89 -6.28 3.52
C ALA A 31 4.59 -5.10 2.81
N LEU A 32 4.33 -4.97 1.51
CA LEU A 32 4.84 -3.90 0.66
C LEU A 32 3.70 -2.91 0.36
N LEU A 33 3.68 -1.76 1.05
CA LEU A 33 2.52 -0.86 1.12
C LEU A 33 2.63 0.35 0.18
N GLY A 34 2.92 0.05 -1.09
CA GLY A 34 2.95 1.01 -2.19
C GLY A 34 4.25 1.80 -2.32
N ASP A 35 4.41 2.41 -3.49
CA ASP A 35 5.58 3.17 -3.90
C ASP A 35 6.89 2.37 -3.77
N ILE A 36 6.82 1.08 -4.14
CA ILE A 36 7.98 0.19 -4.20
C ILE A 36 8.80 0.46 -5.46
N GLY A 37 8.11 0.71 -6.57
CA GLY A 37 8.69 0.88 -7.89
C GLY A 37 7.64 1.27 -8.94
N CYS A 38 8.11 1.55 -10.15
CA CYS A 38 7.30 1.93 -11.30
C CYS A 38 7.26 0.82 -12.36
N VAL A 39 6.07 0.53 -12.91
CA VAL A 39 5.80 -0.61 -13.83
C VAL A 39 5.87 -0.20 -15.32
N GLN A 40 6.68 0.80 -15.69
CA GLN A 40 6.67 1.35 -17.05
C GLN A 40 7.74 0.77 -17.99
N GLN A 41 9.01 0.73 -17.57
CA GLN A 41 10.12 0.49 -18.49
C GLN A 41 10.41 -1.02 -18.58
N ASP A 42 10.36 -1.62 -19.78
CA ASP A 42 10.43 -3.10 -19.92
C ASP A 42 11.71 -3.70 -19.32
N ALA A 43 12.86 -3.04 -19.49
CA ALA A 43 14.10 -3.44 -18.83
C ALA A 43 13.98 -3.38 -17.29
N GLN A 44 13.30 -2.36 -16.75
CA GLN A 44 13.07 -2.25 -15.30
C GLN A 44 12.01 -3.22 -14.79
N LYS A 45 10.97 -3.55 -15.58
CA LYS A 45 9.96 -4.56 -15.21
C LYS A 45 10.61 -5.92 -14.96
N GLY A 46 11.55 -6.32 -15.81
CA GLY A 46 12.30 -7.56 -15.63
C GLY A 46 13.12 -7.56 -14.33
N ILE A 47 13.83 -6.47 -14.05
CA ILE A 47 14.65 -6.34 -12.82
C ILE A 47 13.74 -6.25 -11.58
N PHE A 48 12.61 -5.56 -11.68
CA PHE A 48 11.62 -5.43 -10.61
C PHE A 48 10.98 -6.79 -10.29
N ARG A 49 10.54 -7.52 -11.32
CA ARG A 49 10.08 -8.91 -11.20
C ARG A 49 11.14 -9.79 -10.55
N GLY A 50 12.38 -9.73 -11.02
CA GLY A 50 13.49 -10.49 -10.46
C GLY A 50 13.76 -10.14 -8.99
N MET A 51 13.58 -8.89 -8.59
CA MET A 51 13.68 -8.47 -7.19
C MET A 51 12.58 -9.08 -6.32
N LEU A 52 11.33 -9.03 -6.77
CA LEU A 52 10.21 -9.67 -6.06
C LEU A 52 10.40 -11.19 -5.94
N LEU A 53 10.88 -11.88 -6.99
CA LEU A 53 11.19 -13.31 -6.92
C LEU A 53 12.30 -13.64 -5.91
N ARG A 54 13.36 -12.82 -5.83
CA ARG A 54 14.42 -12.98 -4.81
C ARG A 54 13.93 -12.71 -3.39
N LEU A 55 12.92 -11.87 -3.23
CA LEU A 55 12.28 -11.68 -1.92
C LEU A 55 11.38 -12.88 -1.59
N LEU A 56 10.61 -13.38 -2.56
CA LEU A 56 9.72 -14.54 -2.37
C LEU A 56 10.45 -15.81 -1.93
N SER A 57 11.76 -15.94 -2.19
CA SER A 57 12.56 -17.06 -1.67
C SER A 57 12.84 -16.97 -0.15
N GLN A 58 12.49 -15.85 0.50
CA GLN A 58 12.76 -15.57 1.92
C GLN A 58 11.49 -15.45 2.77
N TYR A 59 10.31 -15.32 2.16
CA TYR A 59 9.04 -15.10 2.87
C TYR A 59 8.02 -16.18 2.49
N LYS A 60 7.08 -16.48 3.41
CA LYS A 60 5.90 -17.32 3.11
C LYS A 60 4.99 -16.64 2.10
N ALA A 61 4.82 -15.32 2.21
CA ALA A 61 4.15 -14.51 1.21
C ALA A 61 4.63 -13.05 1.21
N ILE A 62 4.54 -12.42 0.04
CA ILE A 62 4.60 -10.98 -0.12
C ILE A 62 3.18 -10.48 -0.38
N ILE A 63 2.66 -9.67 0.55
CA ILE A 63 1.40 -8.94 0.41
C ILE A 63 1.74 -7.57 -0.18
N TYR A 64 1.26 -7.32 -1.40
CA TYR A 64 1.64 -6.15 -2.18
C TYR A 64 0.44 -5.24 -2.40
N VAL A 65 0.48 -4.03 -1.86
CA VAL A 65 -0.49 -2.97 -2.17
C VAL A 65 0.19 -1.98 -3.11
N PRO A 66 -0.35 -1.67 -4.30
CA PRO A 66 0.23 -0.66 -5.18
C PRO A 66 -0.03 0.76 -4.65
N GLY A 67 0.96 1.63 -4.77
CA GLY A 67 0.88 3.07 -4.55
C GLY A 67 0.67 3.88 -5.82
N ASN A 68 0.75 5.19 -5.71
CA ASN A 68 0.54 6.13 -6.81
C ASN A 68 1.74 6.20 -7.77
N HIS A 69 2.94 5.74 -7.37
CA HIS A 69 4.11 5.70 -8.25
C HIS A 69 4.13 4.50 -9.20
N GLU A 70 3.54 3.36 -8.83
CA GLU A 70 3.43 2.17 -9.68
C GLU A 70 2.92 2.50 -11.09
N PRO A 71 1.85 3.29 -11.26
CA PRO A 71 1.31 3.67 -12.57
C PRO A 71 1.95 4.92 -13.21
N HIS A 72 3.03 5.50 -12.67
CA HIS A 72 3.67 6.64 -13.31
C HIS A 72 4.04 6.31 -14.77
N ASN A 73 3.64 7.19 -15.69
CA ASN A 73 3.79 7.09 -17.14
C ASN A 73 3.15 5.84 -17.81
N THR A 74 2.29 5.13 -17.08
CA THR A 74 1.44 4.05 -17.58
C THR A 74 0.01 4.26 -17.05
N THR A 75 -0.86 3.25 -17.18
CA THR A 75 -2.24 3.31 -16.68
C THR A 75 -2.40 2.36 -15.49
N TRP A 76 -3.37 2.65 -14.62
CA TRP A 76 -3.76 1.75 -13.53
C TRP A 76 -4.12 0.33 -14.00
N PRO A 77 -4.93 0.14 -15.07
CA PRO A 77 -5.19 -1.19 -15.62
C PRO A 77 -3.92 -1.95 -16.01
N ALA A 78 -2.92 -1.28 -16.61
CA ALA A 78 -1.68 -1.93 -17.01
C ALA A 78 -0.85 -2.40 -15.81
N VAL A 79 -0.79 -1.60 -14.73
CA VAL A 79 -0.14 -2.01 -13.47
C VAL A 79 -0.83 -3.22 -12.86
N MET A 80 -2.16 -3.19 -12.76
CA MET A 80 -2.91 -4.28 -12.16
C MET A 80 -2.79 -5.56 -12.96
N GLU A 81 -2.76 -5.48 -14.30
CA GLU A 81 -2.53 -6.64 -15.16
C GLU A 81 -1.13 -7.23 -14.96
N TRP A 82 -0.11 -6.37 -14.85
CA TRP A 82 1.25 -6.83 -14.58
C TRP A 82 1.37 -7.54 -13.22
N LEU A 83 0.78 -6.96 -12.17
CA LEU A 83 0.77 -7.56 -10.83
C LEU A 83 0.04 -8.92 -10.81
N ARG A 84 -1.12 -9.02 -11.48
CA ARG A 84 -1.88 -10.28 -11.61
C ARG A 84 -1.12 -11.33 -12.41
N THR A 85 -0.45 -10.92 -13.48
CA THR A 85 0.41 -11.81 -14.28
C THR A 85 1.54 -12.35 -13.41
N LEU A 86 2.22 -11.50 -12.63
CA LEU A 86 3.26 -11.95 -11.70
C LEU A 86 2.72 -12.94 -10.66
N ALA A 87 1.54 -12.72 -10.10
CA ALA A 87 0.92 -13.66 -9.16
C ALA A 87 0.69 -15.04 -9.81
N LYS A 88 0.13 -15.07 -11.03
CA LYS A 88 -0.09 -16.31 -11.80
C LYS A 88 1.22 -17.03 -12.13
N ASP A 89 2.26 -16.30 -12.51
CA ASP A 89 3.60 -16.85 -12.76
C ASP A 89 4.17 -17.50 -11.50
N VAL A 90 4.11 -16.81 -10.36
CA VAL A 90 4.58 -17.31 -9.07
C VAL A 90 3.83 -18.59 -8.68
N ASP A 91 2.51 -18.61 -8.81
CA ASP A 91 1.72 -19.81 -8.55
C ASP A 91 2.09 -20.98 -9.49
N SER A 92 2.42 -20.69 -10.74
CA SER A 92 2.86 -21.70 -11.71
C SER A 92 4.22 -22.29 -11.33
N LEU A 93 5.18 -21.44 -10.94
CA LEU A 93 6.49 -21.87 -10.45
C LEU A 93 6.37 -22.77 -9.20
N ARG A 94 5.51 -22.38 -8.24
CA ARG A 94 5.25 -23.17 -7.03
C ARG A 94 4.66 -24.54 -7.34
N LYS A 95 3.73 -24.63 -8.31
CA LYS A 95 3.17 -25.91 -8.79
C LYS A 95 4.21 -26.79 -9.49
N GLN A 96 5.25 -26.19 -10.07
CA GLN A 96 6.38 -26.89 -10.69
C GLN A 96 7.43 -27.35 -9.66
N GLY A 97 7.25 -27.04 -8.37
CA GLY A 97 8.14 -27.47 -7.29
C GLY A 97 9.14 -26.43 -6.81
N GLU A 98 9.08 -25.19 -7.31
CA GLU A 98 9.94 -24.11 -6.82
C GLU A 98 9.58 -23.74 -5.37
N HIS A 99 10.57 -23.69 -4.49
CA HIS A 99 10.42 -23.33 -3.09
C HIS A 99 10.40 -21.80 -2.90
N ILE A 100 9.31 -21.18 -3.34
CA ILE A 100 9.06 -19.73 -3.18
C ILE A 100 7.71 -19.46 -2.50
N GLY A 101 7.62 -18.32 -1.82
CA GLY A 101 6.39 -17.82 -1.20
C GLY A 101 5.31 -17.40 -2.20
N GLN A 102 4.16 -17.01 -1.67
CA GLN A 102 3.04 -16.46 -2.45
C GLN A 102 3.24 -14.98 -2.78
N PHE A 103 2.86 -14.57 -3.98
CA PHE A 103 2.72 -13.15 -4.32
C PHE A 103 1.24 -12.76 -4.31
N ILE A 104 0.86 -11.89 -3.39
CA ILE A 104 -0.53 -11.52 -3.11
C ILE A 104 -0.74 -10.03 -3.42
N PRO A 105 -1.04 -9.64 -4.67
CA PRO A 105 -1.35 -8.25 -5.01
C PRO A 105 -2.77 -7.88 -4.57
N LEU A 106 -2.90 -6.87 -3.72
CA LEU A 106 -4.18 -6.39 -3.18
C LEU A 106 -4.45 -4.95 -3.62
N ASN A 107 -5.49 -4.77 -4.42
CA ASN A 107 -6.13 -3.47 -4.63
C ASN A 107 -7.65 -3.64 -4.60
N ARG A 108 -8.24 -3.34 -3.44
CA ARG A 108 -9.57 -3.83 -3.03
C ARG A 108 -9.62 -5.36 -3.03
N GLY A 109 -8.63 -5.97 -2.39
CA GLY A 109 -8.47 -7.42 -2.28
C GLY A 109 -8.40 -7.89 -0.83
N ARG A 110 -8.84 -9.13 -0.61
CA ARG A 110 -8.80 -9.82 0.69
C ARG A 110 -7.86 -11.01 0.63
N TYR A 111 -7.07 -11.22 1.68
CA TYR A 111 -6.25 -12.40 1.89
C TYR A 111 -6.38 -12.89 3.33
N ASP A 112 -6.68 -14.16 3.49
CA ASP A 112 -6.94 -14.76 4.79
C ASP A 112 -5.75 -15.63 5.20
N ILE A 113 -5.23 -15.40 6.41
CA ILE A 113 -4.18 -16.20 7.03
C ILE A 113 -4.79 -17.02 8.16
N GLU A 114 -4.53 -18.32 8.11
CA GLU A 114 -4.90 -19.28 9.14
C GLU A 114 -3.63 -19.87 9.74
N GLU A 115 -3.21 -19.38 10.91
CA GLU A 115 -1.99 -19.82 11.57
C GLU A 115 -2.17 -19.86 13.09
N GLY A 116 -1.79 -20.98 13.71
CA GLY A 116 -1.84 -21.16 15.16
C GLY A 116 -3.26 -21.07 15.75
N GLY A 117 -4.27 -21.54 15.00
CA GLY A 117 -5.68 -21.53 15.44
C GLY A 117 -6.35 -20.15 15.38
N ARG A 118 -5.71 -19.15 14.78
CA ARG A 118 -6.28 -17.81 14.54
C ARG A 118 -6.55 -17.58 13.06
N CYS A 119 -7.64 -16.86 12.80
CA CYS A 119 -8.05 -16.41 11.48
C CYS A 119 -7.86 -14.90 11.37
N VAL A 120 -6.85 -14.47 10.62
CA VAL A 120 -6.60 -13.06 10.34
C VAL A 120 -6.99 -12.77 8.91
N THR A 121 -7.75 -11.70 8.71
CA THR A 121 -8.12 -11.20 7.39
C THR A 121 -7.32 -9.95 7.08
N ILE A 122 -6.61 -9.96 5.96
CA ILE A 122 -5.90 -8.80 5.43
C ILE A 122 -6.73 -8.19 4.32
N LEU A 123 -7.03 -6.89 4.44
CA LEU A 123 -7.69 -6.10 3.43
C LEU A 123 -6.70 -5.09 2.86
N GLY A 124 -6.46 -5.13 1.54
CA GLY A 124 -5.47 -4.27 0.88
C GLY A 124 -6.07 -3.39 -0.21
N CYS A 125 -5.76 -2.09 -0.21
CA CYS A 125 -6.12 -1.16 -1.29
C CYS A 125 -5.20 0.07 -1.37
N THR A 126 -5.06 0.70 -2.53
CA THR A 126 -4.34 1.99 -2.63
C THR A 126 -5.00 3.09 -1.76
N LEU A 127 -6.30 2.93 -1.47
CA LEU A 127 -7.21 3.82 -0.76
C LEU A 127 -7.49 5.15 -1.45
N PHE A 128 -6.46 5.84 -1.96
CA PHE A 128 -6.55 7.25 -2.37
C PHE A 128 -7.10 8.14 -1.25
N SER A 129 -7.39 9.40 -1.56
CA SER A 129 -7.74 10.42 -0.57
C SER A 129 -8.91 11.27 -1.05
N TRP A 130 -9.71 11.77 -0.12
CA TRP A 130 -10.74 12.74 -0.45
C TRP A 130 -10.13 14.12 -0.66
N ILE A 131 -10.36 14.68 -1.84
CA ILE A 131 -9.93 16.04 -2.22
C ILE A 131 -11.15 16.96 -2.24
N PRO A 132 -11.21 17.98 -1.35
CA PRO A 132 -12.29 18.96 -1.33
C PRO A 132 -12.45 19.68 -2.68
N PRO A 133 -13.69 20.04 -3.08
CA PRO A 133 -13.94 20.76 -4.34
C PRO A 133 -13.09 22.03 -4.52
N ASN A 134 -12.91 22.82 -3.47
CA ASN A 134 -12.11 24.04 -3.49
C ASN A 134 -10.60 23.80 -3.63
N LYS A 135 -10.12 22.57 -3.38
CA LYS A 135 -8.71 22.19 -3.48
C LYS A 135 -8.35 21.45 -4.78
N LYS A 136 -9.35 21.02 -5.58
CA LYS A 136 -9.14 20.22 -6.80
C LYS A 136 -8.12 20.84 -7.74
N LYS A 137 -8.23 22.15 -8.02
CA LYS A 137 -7.33 22.85 -8.94
C LYS A 137 -5.88 22.81 -8.44
N ALA A 138 -5.65 23.29 -7.22
CA ALA A 138 -4.31 23.35 -6.62
C ALA A 138 -3.65 21.97 -6.57
N VAL A 139 -4.41 20.94 -6.16
CA VAL A 139 -3.94 19.54 -6.13
C VAL A 139 -3.60 19.04 -7.54
N SER A 140 -4.48 19.25 -8.52
CA SER A 140 -4.26 18.79 -9.89
C SER A 140 -3.01 19.38 -10.56
N GLU A 141 -2.68 20.64 -10.25
CA GLU A 141 -1.56 21.37 -10.85
C GLU A 141 -0.21 21.00 -10.19
N GLN A 142 -0.23 20.77 -8.87
CA GLN A 142 0.99 20.59 -8.08
C GLN A 142 1.38 19.12 -7.92
N ILE A 143 0.41 18.21 -7.71
CA ILE A 143 0.70 16.79 -7.52
C ILE A 143 1.10 16.14 -8.86
N LYS A 144 2.25 15.46 -8.86
CA LYS A 144 2.85 14.89 -10.08
C LYS A 144 2.03 13.76 -10.68
N ASP A 145 1.21 13.09 -9.87
CA ASP A 145 0.41 11.95 -10.28
C ASP A 145 -0.53 12.30 -11.42
N PHE A 146 -1.22 13.44 -11.34
CA PHE A 146 -2.14 13.92 -12.39
C PHE A 146 -1.44 14.32 -13.70
N ARG A 147 -0.11 14.44 -13.68
CA ARG A 147 0.71 14.69 -14.89
C ARG A 147 1.34 13.41 -15.44
N LYS A 148 1.69 12.48 -14.56
CA LYS A 148 2.45 11.27 -14.90
C LYS A 148 1.57 10.07 -15.16
N ILE A 149 0.48 9.89 -14.42
CA ILE A 149 -0.41 8.75 -14.61
C ILE A 149 -1.25 9.01 -15.86
N LYS A 150 -1.26 8.04 -16.77
CA LYS A 150 -2.06 8.11 -18.00
C LYS A 150 -3.49 7.68 -17.68
N GLY A 151 -4.45 8.34 -18.32
CA GLY A 151 -5.84 7.89 -18.30
C GLY A 151 -6.03 6.67 -19.19
N THR A 152 -7.23 6.10 -19.16
CA THR A 152 -7.60 4.91 -19.94
C THR A 152 -7.79 5.22 -21.43
N GLU A 153 -8.19 6.45 -21.74
CA GLU A 153 -8.31 6.94 -23.11
C GLU A 153 -6.96 7.37 -23.69
N LYS A 154 -6.79 7.20 -25.00
CA LYS A 154 -5.53 7.53 -25.68
C LYS A 154 -5.23 9.01 -25.54
N GLY A 155 -4.11 9.33 -24.87
CA GLY A 155 -3.64 10.69 -24.68
C GLY A 155 -4.22 11.39 -23.44
N SER A 156 -5.17 10.77 -22.74
CA SER A 156 -5.71 11.35 -21.51
C SER A 156 -4.79 11.12 -20.30
N ARG A 157 -5.13 11.77 -19.19
CA ARG A 157 -4.41 11.71 -17.92
C ARG A 157 -5.36 11.28 -16.82
N TRP A 158 -4.78 10.73 -15.75
CA TRP A 158 -5.50 10.54 -14.50
C TRP A 158 -5.96 11.88 -13.97
N THR A 159 -7.24 11.99 -13.66
CA THR A 159 -7.87 13.21 -13.18
C THR A 159 -8.14 13.14 -11.68
N VAL A 160 -8.45 14.29 -11.08
CA VAL A 160 -8.92 14.34 -9.69
C VAL A 160 -10.25 13.59 -9.53
N ASP A 161 -11.09 13.55 -10.57
CA ASP A 161 -12.35 12.81 -10.53
C ASP A 161 -12.11 11.30 -10.55
N ASP A 162 -11.16 10.80 -11.34
CA ASP A 162 -10.75 9.38 -11.30
C ASP A 162 -10.22 9.00 -9.90
N HIS A 163 -9.40 9.87 -9.29
CA HIS A 163 -8.88 9.70 -7.92
C HIS A 163 -9.99 9.60 -6.89
N LEU A 164 -10.97 10.50 -6.95
CA LEU A 164 -12.13 10.51 -6.05
C LEU A 164 -13.04 9.30 -6.27
N GLU A 165 -13.22 8.87 -7.52
CA GLU A 165 -14.01 7.69 -7.85
C GLU A 165 -13.37 6.43 -7.24
N GLU A 166 -12.07 6.25 -7.40
CA GLU A 166 -11.34 5.12 -6.80
C GLU A 166 -11.29 5.18 -5.27
N PHE A 167 -11.21 6.38 -4.69
CA PHE A 167 -11.34 6.59 -3.25
C PHE A 167 -12.72 6.09 -2.75
N CYS A 168 -13.81 6.55 -3.37
CA CYS A 168 -15.17 6.15 -3.01
C CYS A 168 -15.37 4.64 -3.13
N LYS A 169 -14.89 4.02 -4.22
CA LYS A 169 -14.93 2.56 -4.40
C LYS A 169 -14.18 1.82 -3.29
N SER A 170 -13.00 2.31 -2.91
CA SER A 170 -12.16 1.67 -1.89
C SER A 170 -12.76 1.78 -0.50
N VAL A 171 -13.31 2.93 -0.13
CA VAL A 171 -14.00 3.13 1.15
C VAL A 171 -15.28 2.30 1.22
N CYS A 172 -16.08 2.25 0.15
CA CYS A 172 -17.28 1.41 0.09
C CYS A 172 -16.92 -0.08 0.29
N TRP A 173 -15.92 -0.56 -0.46
CA TRP A 173 -15.43 -1.93 -0.36
C TRP A 173 -14.87 -2.26 1.03
N LEU A 174 -14.04 -1.40 1.64
CA LEU A 174 -13.49 -1.61 2.98
C LEU A 174 -14.60 -1.73 4.03
N ASN A 175 -15.61 -0.87 3.98
CA ASN A 175 -16.72 -0.93 4.94
C ASN A 175 -17.51 -2.24 4.80
N ALA A 176 -17.73 -2.72 3.56
CA ALA A 176 -18.41 -3.98 3.31
C ALA A 176 -17.59 -5.20 3.79
N GLU A 177 -16.29 -5.25 3.50
CA GLU A 177 -15.43 -6.36 3.93
C GLU A 177 -15.21 -6.38 5.44
N VAL A 178 -15.11 -5.21 6.09
CA VAL A 178 -15.07 -5.14 7.55
C VAL A 178 -16.38 -5.63 8.16
N GLN A 179 -17.53 -5.23 7.61
CA GLN A 179 -18.83 -5.76 8.07
C GLN A 179 -18.92 -7.28 7.92
N LYS A 180 -18.39 -7.84 6.83
CA LYS A 180 -18.33 -9.28 6.61
C LYS A 180 -17.43 -9.97 7.64
N ALA A 181 -16.23 -9.43 7.88
CA ALA A 181 -15.31 -9.98 8.87
C ALA A 181 -15.86 -9.91 10.31
N GLU A 182 -16.63 -8.86 10.64
CA GLU A 182 -17.40 -8.77 11.90
C GLU A 182 -18.37 -9.95 12.05
N ALA A 183 -19.16 -10.25 11.00
CA ALA A 183 -20.09 -11.37 11.01
C ALA A 183 -19.40 -12.74 11.08
N GLU A 184 -18.19 -12.85 10.53
CA GLU A 184 -17.36 -14.06 10.58
C GLU A 184 -16.56 -14.21 11.89
N GLY A 185 -16.58 -13.20 12.77
CA GLY A 185 -15.81 -13.22 14.03
C GLY A 185 -14.28 -13.20 13.82
N ARG A 186 -13.81 -12.63 12.71
CA ARG A 186 -12.38 -12.59 12.35
C ARG A 186 -11.72 -11.34 12.91
N GLU A 187 -10.39 -11.37 13.01
CA GLU A 187 -9.58 -10.17 13.26
C GLU A 187 -9.06 -9.63 11.93
N VAL A 188 -9.03 -8.29 11.77
CA VAL A 188 -8.69 -7.65 10.49
C VAL A 188 -7.43 -6.78 10.60
N ALA A 189 -6.53 -6.94 9.63
CA ALA A 189 -5.48 -5.99 9.29
C ALA A 189 -5.88 -5.23 8.01
N ILE A 190 -5.83 -3.91 8.02
CA ILE A 190 -6.00 -3.09 6.80
C ILE A 190 -4.64 -2.57 6.38
N PHE A 191 -4.30 -2.79 5.11
CA PHE A 191 -3.09 -2.29 4.47
C PHE A 191 -3.49 -1.32 3.36
N SER A 192 -3.14 -0.05 3.52
CA SER A 192 -3.36 0.96 2.47
C SER A 192 -2.05 1.60 2.01
N HIS A 193 -2.08 2.26 0.85
CA HIS A 193 -0.97 3.15 0.51
C HIS A 193 -1.22 4.56 1.06
N HIS A 194 -2.35 5.18 0.72
CA HIS A 194 -2.70 6.50 1.26
C HIS A 194 -3.07 6.44 2.74
N SER A 195 -2.83 7.55 3.44
CA SER A 195 -3.15 7.69 4.87
C SER A 195 -4.67 7.72 5.09
N PRO A 196 -5.19 6.87 6.00
CA PRO A 196 -6.61 6.81 6.33
C PRO A 196 -7.03 7.83 7.41
N THR A 197 -6.14 8.71 7.85
CA THR A 197 -6.38 9.64 8.94
C THR A 197 -5.68 10.98 8.74
N THR A 198 -6.26 12.01 9.37
CA THR A 198 -5.66 13.34 9.50
C THR A 198 -5.24 13.66 10.95
N ASP A 199 -5.21 12.65 11.82
CA ASP A 199 -4.74 12.78 13.19
C ASP A 199 -3.31 13.32 13.25
N ASP A 200 -3.08 14.27 14.16
CA ASP A 200 -1.79 14.93 14.37
C ASP A 200 -0.62 13.95 14.63
N ARG A 201 -0.90 12.76 15.16
CA ARG A 201 0.09 11.69 15.39
C ARG A 201 0.55 11.02 14.10
N ALA A 202 -0.23 11.13 13.03
CA ALA A 202 0.04 10.57 11.70
C ALA A 202 0.46 11.61 10.65
N VAL A 203 0.51 12.90 11.03
CA VAL A 203 0.85 14.01 10.13
C VAL A 203 2.07 14.75 10.68
N GLU A 204 3.12 14.85 9.86
CA GLU A 204 4.31 15.64 10.21
C GLU A 204 3.93 17.10 10.44
N GLU A 205 4.42 17.69 11.54
CA GLU A 205 3.98 19.00 12.05
C GLU A 205 3.98 20.11 10.98
N LYS A 206 5.02 20.18 10.14
CA LYS A 206 5.14 21.18 9.07
C LYS A 206 4.06 21.09 7.97
N TYR A 207 3.37 19.96 7.84
CA TYR A 207 2.32 19.76 6.84
C TYR A 207 0.90 19.87 7.41
N ARG A 208 0.78 20.15 8.71
CA ARG A 208 -0.53 20.40 9.33
C ARG A 208 -1.13 21.67 8.76
N GLY A 209 -2.35 21.57 8.24
CA GLY A 209 -3.05 22.67 7.59
C GLY A 209 -2.58 23.01 6.17
N ASP A 210 -1.59 22.30 5.61
CA ASP A 210 -1.15 22.49 4.23
C ASP A 210 -2.30 22.24 3.24
N GLU A 211 -2.41 23.09 2.22
CA GLU A 211 -3.46 22.99 1.21
C GLU A 211 -3.42 21.65 0.48
N LEU A 212 -2.24 21.07 0.26
CA LEU A 212 -2.04 19.84 -0.49
C LEU A 212 -2.20 18.57 0.34
N THR A 213 -2.32 18.65 1.68
CA THR A 213 -2.43 17.46 2.56
C THR A 213 -3.59 16.53 2.19
N SER A 214 -4.66 17.07 1.59
CA SER A 214 -5.80 16.28 1.09
C SER A 214 -5.46 15.37 -0.10
N ALA A 215 -4.30 15.55 -0.75
CA ALA A 215 -3.81 14.61 -1.74
C ALA A 215 -3.16 13.37 -1.11
N TYR A 216 -2.75 13.45 0.16
CA TYR A 216 -1.97 12.40 0.83
C TYR A 216 -2.76 11.64 1.89
N SER A 217 -3.71 12.31 2.53
CA SER A 217 -4.46 11.80 3.68
C SER A 217 -5.92 12.18 3.62
N THR A 218 -6.76 11.38 4.26
CA THR A 218 -8.20 11.61 4.36
C THR A 218 -8.67 11.19 5.75
N ASP A 219 -9.64 11.87 6.33
CA ASP A 219 -10.19 11.46 7.62
C ASP A 219 -11.26 10.38 7.42
N LEU A 220 -10.96 9.14 7.85
CA LEU A 220 -11.94 8.05 7.87
C LEU A 220 -12.57 7.79 9.24
N SER A 221 -12.36 8.67 10.24
CA SER A 221 -12.84 8.50 11.61
C SER A 221 -14.34 8.21 11.72
N ALA A 222 -15.14 8.70 10.76
CA ALA A 222 -16.58 8.49 10.71
C ALA A 222 -17.01 7.12 10.13
N HIS A 223 -16.13 6.40 9.42
CA HIS A 223 -16.44 5.19 8.66
C HIS A 223 -16.37 3.91 9.51
N ARG A 224 -17.12 2.86 9.11
CA ARG A 224 -17.14 1.56 9.80
C ARG A 224 -15.75 0.93 9.83
N CYS A 225 -15.02 0.97 8.72
CA CYS A 225 -13.67 0.42 8.64
C CYS A 225 -12.69 1.03 9.65
N TRP A 226 -12.93 2.27 10.09
CA TRP A 226 -12.18 2.88 11.19
C TRP A 226 -12.73 2.45 12.56
N LYS A 227 -14.02 2.69 12.81
CA LYS A 227 -14.68 2.49 14.12
C LYS A 227 -14.73 1.03 14.59
N SER A 228 -14.63 0.08 13.66
CA SER A 228 -14.74 -1.34 13.99
C SER A 228 -13.59 -1.82 14.87
N ARG A 229 -13.94 -2.44 16.00
CA ARG A 229 -12.99 -3.11 16.91
C ARG A 229 -12.47 -4.44 16.37
N THR A 230 -13.06 -4.95 15.29
CA THR A 230 -12.56 -6.12 14.54
C THR A 230 -11.25 -5.79 13.84
N VAL A 231 -11.08 -4.54 13.39
CA VAL A 231 -9.82 -4.09 12.81
C VAL A 231 -8.82 -3.79 13.91
N LYS A 232 -7.74 -4.59 13.98
CA LYS A 232 -6.68 -4.52 15.00
C LYS A 232 -5.45 -3.75 14.55
N LEU A 233 -5.20 -3.73 13.24
CA LEU A 233 -4.05 -3.07 12.63
C LEU A 233 -4.49 -2.30 11.39
N TRP A 234 -4.02 -1.06 11.24
CA TRP A 234 -4.05 -0.33 9.98
C TRP A 234 -2.63 0.16 9.66
N ALA A 235 -2.00 -0.43 8.66
CA ALA A 235 -0.69 0.00 8.18
C ALA A 235 -0.79 0.75 6.85
N PHE A 236 -0.02 1.84 6.69
CA PHE A 236 -0.04 2.67 5.47
C PHE A 236 1.30 3.33 5.11
N GLY A 237 1.33 4.07 4.00
CA GLY A 237 2.51 4.77 3.46
C GLY A 237 2.23 6.21 2.96
N HIS A 238 2.84 6.60 1.84
CA HIS A 238 2.62 7.83 1.04
C HIS A 238 3.00 9.17 1.67
N THR A 239 2.82 9.32 2.98
CA THR A 239 3.05 10.59 3.71
C THR A 239 4.54 10.85 3.97
N HIS A 240 5.38 9.83 3.82
CA HIS A 240 6.79 9.79 4.19
C HIS A 240 7.07 10.11 5.67
N TYR A 241 6.05 9.99 6.52
CA TYR A 241 6.15 10.26 7.95
C TYR A 241 5.81 9.02 8.77
N ASN A 242 6.75 8.55 9.59
CA ASN A 242 6.53 7.33 10.35
C ASN A 242 5.80 7.57 11.67
N CYS A 243 4.69 6.86 11.88
CA CYS A 243 3.94 6.82 13.13
C CYS A 243 3.66 5.39 13.61
N ASP A 244 3.51 5.24 14.93
CA ASP A 244 3.10 4.00 15.60
C ASP A 244 2.32 4.36 16.87
N TYR A 245 1.00 4.21 16.83
CA TYR A 245 0.12 4.54 17.95
C TYR A 245 -1.13 3.68 17.96
N VAL A 246 -1.87 3.72 19.08
CA VAL A 246 -3.17 3.05 19.19
C VAL A 246 -4.29 4.09 19.20
N ASP A 247 -5.32 3.87 18.40
CA ASP A 247 -6.52 4.72 18.35
C ASP A 247 -7.48 4.44 19.53
N GLU A 248 -8.54 5.22 19.64
CA GLU A 248 -9.57 5.08 20.68
C GLU A 248 -10.40 3.78 20.59
N PHE A 249 -10.31 3.05 19.47
CA PHE A 249 -10.96 1.76 19.24
C PHE A 249 -10.04 0.56 19.50
N GLY A 250 -8.78 0.80 19.91
CA GLY A 250 -7.79 -0.24 20.18
C GLY A 250 -7.08 -0.76 18.92
N LYS A 251 -7.14 -0.01 17.81
CA LYS A 251 -6.44 -0.30 16.56
C LYS A 251 -5.03 0.26 16.62
N ARG A 252 -4.05 -0.55 16.26
CA ARG A 252 -2.71 -0.04 16.00
C ARG A 252 -2.66 0.63 14.63
N ILE A 253 -2.32 1.91 14.60
CA ILE A 253 -2.05 2.68 13.40
C ILE A 253 -0.54 2.73 13.20
N PHE A 254 -0.07 2.26 12.06
CA PHE A 254 1.35 1.96 11.87
C PHE A 254 1.86 2.33 10.49
N THR A 255 3.12 2.78 10.38
CA THR A 255 3.78 3.00 9.10
C THR A 255 5.28 2.71 9.20
N ASN A 256 5.90 2.25 8.11
CA ASN A 256 7.36 2.11 8.01
C ASN A 256 7.82 2.46 6.59
N GLN A 257 7.78 3.76 6.33
CA GLN A 257 8.01 4.43 5.07
C GLN A 257 9.48 4.81 4.97
N LYS A 258 10.11 4.49 3.85
CA LYS A 258 11.50 4.91 3.61
C LYS A 258 11.58 6.34 3.08
N GLY A 259 10.66 6.73 2.20
CA GLY A 259 10.66 8.03 1.55
C GLY A 259 11.77 8.19 0.49
N TYR A 260 12.06 9.43 0.13
CA TYR A 260 13.01 9.73 -0.94
C TYR A 260 14.46 9.74 -0.44
N VAL A 261 15.27 8.80 -0.92
CA VAL A 261 16.71 8.70 -0.57
C VAL A 261 17.51 10.01 -0.75
N MET A 262 17.13 10.87 -1.72
CA MET A 262 17.82 12.16 -1.92
C MET A 262 17.70 13.11 -0.72
N VAL A 263 16.62 13.00 0.05
CA VAL A 263 16.34 13.83 1.23
C VAL A 263 16.89 13.16 2.50
N GLY A 264 17.23 11.87 2.42
CA GLY A 264 17.47 10.98 3.55
C GLY A 264 16.26 10.08 3.78
N ASP A 265 16.52 8.91 4.37
CA ASP A 265 15.44 8.01 4.77
C ASP A 265 14.56 8.71 5.84
N SER A 266 13.25 8.51 5.78
CA SER A 266 12.30 9.07 6.74
C SER A 266 12.68 8.67 8.16
N LYS A 267 12.57 9.61 9.10
CA LYS A 267 12.86 9.36 10.51
C LYS A 267 12.09 8.15 11.01
N GLY A 268 12.77 7.23 11.71
CA GLY A 268 12.16 6.02 12.26
C GLY A 268 11.99 4.87 11.26
N TYR A 269 12.37 5.04 9.99
CA TYR A 269 12.42 3.93 9.04
C TYR A 269 13.41 2.86 9.52
N ASP A 270 12.96 1.60 9.51
CA ASP A 270 13.79 0.46 9.84
C ASP A 270 13.48 -0.70 8.88
N PRO A 271 14.44 -1.15 8.04
CA PRO A 271 14.20 -2.25 7.10
C PRO A 271 13.91 -3.59 7.79
N ALA A 272 14.21 -3.74 9.08
CA ALA A 272 13.96 -4.93 9.90
C ALA A 272 12.68 -4.81 10.75
N LYS A 273 11.88 -3.74 10.56
CA LYS A 273 10.71 -3.48 11.40
C LYS A 273 9.62 -4.54 11.20
N VAL A 274 9.30 -5.21 12.30
CA VAL A 274 8.23 -6.21 12.38
C VAL A 274 7.03 -5.66 13.14
N VAL A 275 5.84 -5.96 12.63
CA VAL A 275 4.55 -5.73 13.29
C VAL A 275 3.93 -7.09 13.58
N GLU A 276 3.86 -7.41 14.87
CA GLU A 276 3.04 -8.52 15.37
C GLU A 276 1.57 -8.13 15.31
N PHE A 277 0.72 -9.06 14.82
CA PHE A 277 -0.72 -8.92 14.78
C PHE A 277 -1.39 -9.65 15.94
#